data_AF-A0A6N3H354-F1
#
_entry.id   AF-A0A6N3H354-F1
#
_cell.length_a   1.000
_cell.length_b   1.000
_cell.length_c   1.000
_cell.angle_alpha   90.00
_cell.angle_beta   90.00
_cell.angle_gamma   90.00
#
_symmetry.space_group_name_H-M   'P 1'
#
loop_
_entity.id
_entity.type
_entity.pdbx_description
1 polymer ?
#
loop_
_entity_poly.entity_id
_entity_poly.type
_entity_poly.pdbx_seq_one_letter_code
_entity_poly.pdbx_strand_id
1 'polypeptide(L)'
;MSLTDVTLCGKTLCSPVIAASGTFGFGGEYAGIVDMKKLGGISGKGLTLEGKYGNEGERLWETPAGLINSIGLQNPGVRHFIEYELPGMKKLGPAVLANLGGSTIETYEEGARLLDETNVDFIELNISCPNVKAGGIAYGVKAESAREVVSRVRACTKKPLIVKLSPNAENITEMALACEAAGADGLSLVNTFQAMAIDLEKRRPVFNNVFAGLSGPAIRPIALRMVYQVCRAVQVPVVGLGGIATAGDALEFIMAGAAAVQVGTANFSDPRACEKITDGIAAWMQSHGVRSLAEIRGCAQV
;
A
#
# COMPACT_ATOMS: atom_id res chain seq x y z
N MET A 1 12.14 -11.76 -20.12
CA MET A 1 11.72 -10.65 -19.24
C MET A 1 10.81 -9.75 -20.04
N SER A 2 9.65 -9.39 -19.51
CA SER A 2 8.78 -8.37 -20.10
C SER A 2 9.48 -7.02 -20.07
N LEU A 3 9.07 -6.10 -20.95
CA LEU A 3 9.53 -4.70 -20.93
C LEU A 3 9.30 -4.03 -19.56
N THR A 4 8.25 -4.45 -18.87
CA THR A 4 7.80 -3.87 -17.60
C THR A 4 8.32 -4.60 -16.36
N ASP A 5 9.14 -5.64 -16.50
CA ASP A 5 9.63 -6.40 -15.34
C ASP A 5 10.41 -5.50 -14.38
N VAL A 6 10.18 -5.69 -13.06
CA VAL A 6 10.93 -5.00 -12.01
C VAL A 6 11.35 -5.97 -10.91
N THR A 7 12.45 -5.66 -10.22
CA THR A 7 12.87 -6.39 -9.02
C THR A 7 12.49 -5.60 -7.77
N LEU A 8 11.73 -6.22 -6.88
CA LEU A 8 11.30 -5.67 -5.59
C LEU A 8 11.73 -6.63 -4.47
N CYS A 9 12.56 -6.14 -3.53
CA CYS A 9 13.10 -6.90 -2.39
C CYS A 9 13.60 -8.31 -2.78
N GLY A 10 14.36 -8.40 -3.90
CA GLY A 10 14.94 -9.66 -4.40
C GLY A 10 13.99 -10.56 -5.20
N LYS A 11 12.73 -10.17 -5.43
CA LYS A 11 11.76 -10.90 -6.27
C LYS A 11 11.47 -10.14 -7.56
N THR A 12 11.35 -10.86 -8.67
CA THR A 12 10.94 -10.29 -9.96
C THR A 12 9.42 -10.27 -10.08
N LEU A 13 8.86 -9.11 -10.42
CA LEU A 13 7.46 -8.89 -10.75
C LEU A 13 7.34 -8.66 -12.26
N CYS A 14 6.26 -9.13 -12.89
CA CYS A 14 6.04 -8.98 -14.34
C CYS A 14 5.70 -7.54 -14.79
N SER A 15 5.32 -6.68 -13.83
CA SER A 15 5.07 -5.26 -14.04
C SER A 15 5.33 -4.49 -12.74
N PRO A 16 5.49 -3.15 -12.77
CA PRO A 16 5.64 -2.35 -11.56
C PRO A 16 4.31 -2.13 -10.84
N VAL A 17 3.17 -2.52 -11.41
CA VAL A 17 1.84 -2.14 -10.92
C VAL A 17 1.32 -3.18 -9.94
N ILE A 18 1.07 -2.75 -8.71
CA ILE A 18 0.52 -3.56 -7.63
C ILE A 18 -0.88 -3.02 -7.28
N ALA A 19 -1.89 -3.88 -7.15
CA ALA A 19 -3.19 -3.44 -6.64
C ALA A 19 -3.07 -3.10 -5.15
N ALA A 20 -3.52 -1.89 -4.75
CA ALA A 20 -3.31 -1.41 -3.39
C ALA A 20 -4.22 -2.11 -2.36
N SER A 21 -3.71 -2.26 -1.14
CA SER A 21 -4.48 -2.81 -0.03
C SER A 21 -5.80 -2.08 0.19
N GLY A 22 -6.87 -2.85 0.35
CA GLY A 22 -8.19 -2.35 0.73
C GLY A 22 -9.09 -1.93 -0.43
N THR A 23 -8.56 -1.83 -1.65
CA THR A 23 -9.32 -1.43 -2.86
C THR A 23 -9.51 -2.56 -3.87
N PHE A 24 -8.88 -3.72 -3.63
CA PHE A 24 -8.89 -4.85 -4.55
C PHE A 24 -9.27 -6.18 -3.87
N GLY A 25 -9.81 -6.11 -2.64
CA GLY A 25 -10.16 -7.30 -1.85
C GLY A 25 -8.95 -8.23 -1.66
N PHE A 26 -9.16 -9.52 -1.93
CA PHE A 26 -8.11 -10.50 -2.16
C PHE A 26 -7.98 -10.85 -3.66
N GLY A 27 -8.54 -10.04 -4.55
CA GLY A 27 -8.46 -10.18 -6.01
C GLY A 27 -9.55 -11.04 -6.65
N GLY A 28 -10.27 -11.85 -5.88
CA GLY A 28 -11.32 -12.74 -6.40
C GLY A 28 -12.43 -12.00 -7.15
N GLU A 29 -12.84 -10.84 -6.65
CA GLU A 29 -13.89 -10.00 -7.24
C GLU A 29 -13.49 -9.43 -8.62
N TYR A 30 -12.19 -9.34 -8.90
CA TYR A 30 -11.65 -8.78 -10.13
C TYR A 30 -11.19 -9.84 -11.13
N ALA A 31 -11.13 -11.12 -10.74
CA ALA A 31 -10.54 -12.21 -11.53
C ALA A 31 -11.23 -12.46 -12.89
N GLY A 32 -12.48 -12.03 -13.06
CA GLY A 32 -13.22 -12.10 -14.32
C GLY A 32 -13.24 -10.79 -15.13
N ILE A 33 -12.63 -9.72 -14.62
CA ILE A 33 -12.69 -8.37 -15.20
C ILE A 33 -11.30 -7.90 -15.66
N VAL A 34 -10.27 -8.27 -14.91
CA VAL A 34 -8.88 -7.83 -15.11
C VAL A 34 -8.02 -9.00 -15.55
N ASP A 35 -7.16 -8.78 -16.55
CA ASP A 35 -6.09 -9.74 -16.85
C ASP A 35 -5.03 -9.70 -15.76
N MET A 36 -5.17 -10.58 -14.77
CA MET A 36 -4.28 -10.66 -13.61
C MET A 36 -2.81 -10.87 -14.01
N LYS A 37 -2.51 -11.46 -15.17
CA LYS A 37 -1.12 -11.72 -15.59
C LYS A 37 -0.33 -10.44 -15.87
N LYS A 38 -1.01 -9.30 -16.02
CA LYS A 38 -0.40 -7.98 -16.22
C LYS A 38 -0.04 -7.27 -14.91
N LEU A 39 -0.51 -7.76 -13.76
CA LEU A 39 -0.27 -7.13 -12.47
C LEU A 39 0.99 -7.73 -11.82
N GLY A 40 1.89 -6.87 -11.35
CA GLY A 40 3.08 -7.28 -10.62
C GLY A 40 2.75 -7.86 -9.25
N GLY A 41 1.67 -7.39 -8.62
CA GLY A 41 1.22 -7.93 -7.34
C GLY A 41 -0.17 -7.48 -6.91
N ILE A 42 -0.66 -8.11 -5.85
CA ILE A 42 -1.87 -7.71 -5.13
C ILE A 42 -1.48 -7.55 -3.66
N SER A 43 -1.59 -6.32 -3.15
CA SER A 43 -1.62 -6.10 -1.72
C SER A 43 -3.04 -6.33 -1.24
N GLY A 44 -3.24 -7.44 -0.52
CA GLY A 44 -4.56 -7.88 -0.06
C GLY A 44 -5.19 -6.89 0.91
N LYS A 45 -6.46 -7.14 1.28
CA LYS A 45 -7.12 -6.41 2.36
C LYS A 45 -6.25 -6.41 3.63
N GLY A 46 -6.15 -5.27 4.30
CA GLY A 46 -5.43 -5.16 5.57
C GLY A 46 -5.97 -6.15 6.61
N LEU A 47 -5.11 -7.06 7.05
CA LEU A 47 -5.39 -8.12 8.01
C LEU A 47 -5.06 -7.64 9.42
N THR A 48 -5.86 -8.03 10.39
CA THR A 48 -5.46 -8.03 11.80
C THR A 48 -5.35 -9.47 12.29
N LEU A 49 -4.66 -9.71 13.40
CA LEU A 49 -4.53 -11.07 13.95
C LEU A 49 -5.91 -11.75 14.06
N GLU A 50 -6.82 -11.05 14.75
CA GLU A 50 -8.24 -11.41 14.84
C GLU A 50 -9.08 -10.66 13.80
N GLY A 51 -10.17 -11.26 13.37
CA GLY A 51 -11.12 -10.64 12.44
C GLY A 51 -11.81 -9.40 13.00
N LYS A 52 -12.24 -8.51 12.11
CA LYS A 52 -12.94 -7.26 12.45
C LYS A 52 -14.12 -7.01 11.51
N TYR A 53 -15.24 -6.54 12.08
CA TYR A 53 -16.41 -6.11 11.31
C TYR A 53 -16.25 -4.72 10.66
N GLY A 54 -15.29 -3.92 11.13
CA GLY A 54 -15.08 -2.54 10.67
C GLY A 54 -15.95 -1.51 11.40
N ASN A 55 -15.89 -0.26 10.96
CA ASN A 55 -16.64 0.85 11.58
C ASN A 55 -18.13 0.78 11.20
N GLU A 56 -19.03 1.27 12.05
CA GLU A 56 -20.44 1.40 11.67
C GLU A 56 -20.73 2.68 10.89
N GLY A 57 -21.91 2.75 10.26
CA GLY A 57 -22.41 3.93 9.56
C GLY A 57 -21.85 4.10 8.15
N GLU A 58 -21.83 5.34 7.68
CA GLU A 58 -21.25 5.69 6.38
C GLU A 58 -19.76 5.35 6.36
N ARG A 59 -19.31 4.73 5.28
CA ARG A 59 -17.93 4.22 5.16
C ARG A 59 -17.19 4.83 4.00
N LEU A 60 -17.89 5.42 3.03
CA LEU A 60 -17.32 6.04 1.86
C LEU A 60 -18.00 7.38 1.62
N TRP A 61 -17.21 8.38 1.23
CA TRP A 61 -17.73 9.68 0.84
C TRP A 61 -16.89 10.27 -0.29
N GLU A 62 -17.54 10.57 -1.40
CA GLU A 62 -16.88 11.16 -2.56
C GLU A 62 -16.46 12.61 -2.26
N THR A 63 -15.33 13.02 -2.82
CA THR A 63 -14.81 14.38 -2.76
C THR A 63 -14.29 14.77 -4.13
N PRO A 64 -14.10 16.08 -4.41
CA PRO A 64 -13.47 16.51 -5.66
C PRO A 64 -12.14 15.76 -5.89
N ALA A 65 -12.09 14.98 -6.96
CA ALA A 65 -10.94 14.15 -7.34
C ALA A 65 -10.46 13.16 -6.25
N GLY A 66 -11.34 12.70 -5.36
CA GLY A 66 -10.92 11.82 -4.27
C GLY A 66 -12.05 11.09 -3.57
N LEU A 67 -11.67 10.22 -2.64
CA LEU A 67 -12.60 9.43 -1.83
C LEU A 67 -12.11 9.42 -0.38
N ILE A 68 -13.00 9.78 0.55
CA ILE A 68 -12.77 9.61 1.98
C ILE A 68 -13.34 8.26 2.40
N ASN A 69 -12.56 7.47 3.15
CA ASN A 69 -12.99 6.16 3.63
C ASN A 69 -12.82 5.98 5.15
N SER A 70 -13.80 5.33 5.77
CA SER A 70 -13.84 5.01 7.20
C SER A 70 -14.17 3.53 7.39
N ILE A 71 -13.42 2.62 6.74
CA ILE A 71 -13.74 1.19 6.76
C ILE A 71 -13.53 0.55 8.14
N GLY A 72 -12.53 0.98 8.89
CA GLY A 72 -12.19 0.41 10.20
C GLY A 72 -11.47 -0.95 10.15
N LEU A 73 -10.72 -1.20 9.08
CA LEU A 73 -10.01 -2.47 8.84
C LEU A 73 -10.94 -3.71 8.92
N GLN A 74 -12.13 -3.67 8.31
CA GLN A 74 -12.95 -4.88 8.18
C GLN A 74 -12.15 -5.98 7.46
N ASN A 75 -11.97 -7.13 8.11
CA ASN A 75 -11.16 -8.24 7.60
C ASN A 75 -11.47 -9.56 8.35
N PRO A 76 -11.15 -10.73 7.77
CA PRO A 76 -11.50 -12.01 8.36
C PRO A 76 -10.51 -12.53 9.41
N GLY A 77 -9.38 -11.85 9.62
CA GLY A 77 -8.29 -12.30 10.49
C GLY A 77 -7.21 -13.08 9.74
N VAL A 78 -6.00 -13.13 10.31
CA VAL A 78 -4.83 -13.77 9.67
C VAL A 78 -5.07 -15.27 9.44
N ARG A 79 -5.61 -16.00 10.43
CA ARG A 79 -5.81 -17.46 10.30
C ARG A 79 -6.79 -17.81 9.17
N HIS A 80 -7.91 -17.10 9.11
CA HIS A 80 -8.89 -17.28 8.02
C HIS A 80 -8.29 -16.93 6.66
N PHE A 81 -7.52 -15.84 6.57
CA PHE A 81 -6.82 -15.48 5.34
C PHE A 81 -5.91 -16.61 4.85
N ILE A 82 -5.11 -17.19 5.74
CA ILE A 82 -4.18 -18.27 5.39
C ILE A 82 -4.93 -19.50 4.86
N GLU A 83 -6.03 -19.88 5.52
CA GLU A 83 -6.77 -21.09 5.20
C GLU A 83 -7.65 -20.95 3.94
N TYR A 84 -8.31 -19.81 3.77
CA TYR A 84 -9.39 -19.66 2.77
C TYR A 84 -9.06 -18.69 1.64
N GLU A 85 -8.36 -17.59 1.91
CA GLU A 85 -8.16 -16.50 0.93
C GLU A 85 -6.85 -16.65 0.15
N LEU A 86 -5.76 -16.93 0.85
CA LEU A 86 -4.41 -17.06 0.29
C LEU A 86 -4.34 -18.10 -0.84
N PRO A 87 -4.95 -19.30 -0.74
CA PRO A 87 -4.95 -20.26 -1.86
C PRO A 87 -5.60 -19.71 -3.12
N GLY A 88 -6.67 -18.90 -2.98
CA GLY A 88 -7.32 -18.20 -4.07
C GLY A 88 -6.39 -17.16 -4.69
N MET A 89 -5.77 -16.32 -3.88
CA MET A 89 -4.81 -15.30 -4.34
C MET A 89 -3.66 -15.90 -5.14
N LYS A 90 -3.05 -17.00 -4.66
CA LYS A 90 -1.91 -17.63 -5.34
C LYS A 90 -2.29 -18.19 -6.72
N LYS A 91 -3.55 -18.59 -6.93
CA LYS A 91 -4.04 -19.06 -8.24
C LYS A 91 -4.20 -17.93 -9.26
N LEU A 92 -4.29 -16.67 -8.83
CA LEU A 92 -4.45 -15.53 -9.74
C LEU A 92 -3.19 -15.21 -10.55
N GLY A 93 -2.00 -15.51 -10.00
CA GLY A 93 -0.72 -15.32 -10.68
C GLY A 93 0.19 -14.20 -10.13
N PRO A 94 -0.31 -12.97 -9.87
CA PRO A 94 0.48 -11.88 -9.28
C PRO A 94 1.13 -12.25 -7.94
N ALA A 95 2.19 -11.54 -7.58
CA ALA A 95 2.79 -11.68 -6.26
C ALA A 95 1.79 -11.27 -5.15
N VAL A 96 1.78 -12.03 -4.05
CA VAL A 96 0.87 -11.78 -2.94
C VAL A 96 1.59 -11.02 -1.83
N LEU A 97 1.15 -9.79 -1.57
CA LEU A 97 1.57 -9.00 -0.42
C LEU A 97 0.49 -9.13 0.66
N ALA A 98 0.82 -9.76 1.78
CA ALA A 98 -0.06 -9.81 2.94
C ALA A 98 0.05 -8.48 3.70
N ASN A 99 -0.96 -7.62 3.56
CA ASN A 99 -1.01 -6.35 4.30
C ASN A 99 -1.36 -6.62 5.76
N LEU A 100 -0.39 -6.51 6.67
CA LEU A 100 -0.57 -6.82 8.09
C LEU A 100 -0.68 -5.53 8.90
N GLY A 101 -1.84 -5.34 9.53
CA GLY A 101 -2.11 -4.31 10.54
C GLY A 101 -2.30 -4.92 11.93
N GLY A 102 -2.27 -4.07 12.95
CA GLY A 102 -2.35 -4.49 14.35
C GLY A 102 -2.65 -3.33 15.28
N SER A 103 -3.04 -3.65 16.51
CA SER A 103 -3.28 -2.67 17.59
C SER A 103 -2.20 -2.67 18.66
N THR A 104 -1.50 -3.79 18.85
CA THR A 104 -0.37 -3.92 19.77
C THR A 104 0.80 -4.61 19.08
N ILE A 105 2.02 -4.43 19.61
CA ILE A 105 3.22 -5.06 19.07
C ILE A 105 3.07 -6.58 19.04
N GLU A 106 2.50 -7.18 20.08
CA GLU A 106 2.30 -8.64 20.19
C GLU A 106 1.40 -9.17 19.07
N THR A 107 0.35 -8.43 18.71
CA THR A 107 -0.54 -8.81 17.60
C THR A 107 0.15 -8.72 16.25
N TYR A 108 1.09 -7.78 16.08
CA TYR A 108 1.93 -7.71 14.89
C TYR A 108 2.93 -8.86 14.83
N GLU A 109 3.59 -9.17 15.95
CA GLU A 109 4.57 -10.27 16.05
C GLU A 109 3.92 -11.61 15.71
N GLU A 110 2.78 -11.94 16.33
CA GLU A 110 2.08 -13.20 16.08
C GLU A 110 1.54 -13.27 14.64
N GLY A 111 0.95 -12.18 14.13
CA GLY A 111 0.51 -12.12 12.75
C GLY A 111 1.67 -12.35 11.76
N ALA A 112 2.85 -11.80 12.04
CA ALA A 112 4.03 -11.99 11.22
C ALA A 112 4.56 -13.43 11.28
N ARG A 113 4.58 -14.08 12.46
CA ARG A 113 4.99 -15.50 12.60
C ARG A 113 4.08 -16.42 11.78
N LEU A 114 2.77 -16.23 11.91
CA LEU A 114 1.79 -17.02 11.15
C LEU A 114 1.98 -16.85 9.65
N LEU A 115 2.22 -15.62 9.17
CA LEU A 115 2.47 -15.36 7.75
C LEU A 115 3.82 -15.89 7.27
N ASP A 116 4.84 -15.96 8.13
CA ASP A 116 6.18 -16.49 7.80
C ASP A 116 6.12 -17.97 7.37
N GLU A 117 5.21 -18.74 7.97
CA GLU A 117 4.98 -20.16 7.67
C GLU A 117 4.23 -20.41 6.35
N THR A 118 3.84 -19.35 5.64
CA THR A 118 3.02 -19.46 4.41
C THR A 118 3.83 -19.21 3.14
N ASN A 119 3.16 -19.23 1.98
CA ASN A 119 3.74 -18.91 0.68
C ASN A 119 3.41 -17.50 0.16
N VAL A 120 3.05 -16.57 1.06
CA VAL A 120 3.00 -15.14 0.72
C VAL A 120 4.37 -14.67 0.21
N ASP A 121 4.36 -13.74 -0.73
CA ASP A 121 5.58 -13.26 -1.36
C ASP A 121 6.24 -12.15 -0.55
N PHE A 122 5.42 -11.31 0.09
CA PHE A 122 5.86 -10.23 0.95
C PHE A 122 4.89 -10.07 2.13
N ILE A 123 5.40 -9.56 3.24
CA ILE A 123 4.57 -8.96 4.29
C ILE A 123 4.64 -7.44 4.09
N GLU A 124 3.49 -6.80 3.87
CA GLU A 124 3.38 -5.34 3.87
C GLU A 124 2.88 -4.88 5.24
N LEU A 125 3.80 -4.51 6.12
CA LEU A 125 3.51 -4.09 7.49
C LEU A 125 2.91 -2.69 7.52
N ASN A 126 1.62 -2.59 7.83
CA ASN A 126 0.87 -1.35 7.88
C ASN A 126 0.91 -0.72 9.29
N ILE A 127 1.88 0.17 9.51
CA ILE A 127 2.03 0.90 10.78
C ILE A 127 1.18 2.17 10.87
N SER A 128 0.31 2.43 9.87
CA SER A 128 -0.43 3.68 9.77
C SER A 128 -1.71 3.74 10.62
N CYS A 129 -2.08 2.65 11.30
CA CYS A 129 -3.37 2.55 11.98
C CYS A 129 -3.43 3.50 13.20
N PRO A 130 -4.34 4.49 13.22
CA PRO A 130 -4.34 5.57 14.21
C PRO A 130 -5.05 5.19 15.53
N ASN A 131 -5.06 3.92 15.94
CA ASN A 131 -5.86 3.49 17.09
C ASN A 131 -5.20 3.83 18.44
N VAL A 132 -5.22 5.13 18.76
CA VAL A 132 -4.88 5.72 20.07
C VAL A 132 -5.97 5.50 21.12
N LYS A 133 -7.18 5.07 20.72
CA LYS A 133 -8.37 4.97 21.59
C LYS A 133 -8.23 3.95 22.74
N ALA A 134 -7.23 3.08 22.72
CA ALA A 134 -6.92 2.11 23.78
C ALA A 134 -5.57 2.39 24.49
N GLY A 135 -5.09 3.64 24.48
CA GLY A 135 -3.74 3.97 24.99
C GLY A 135 -2.61 3.55 24.04
N GLY A 136 -2.95 3.20 22.79
CA GLY A 136 -2.01 2.74 21.78
C GLY A 136 -1.14 3.87 21.22
N ILE A 137 0.13 3.56 20.93
CA ILE A 137 1.05 4.46 20.26
C ILE A 137 0.69 4.52 18.76
N ALA A 138 0.59 5.71 18.19
CA ALA A 138 0.48 5.86 16.74
C ALA A 138 1.85 5.58 16.10
N TYR A 139 2.13 4.31 15.82
CA TYR A 139 3.44 3.86 15.31
C TYR A 139 3.88 4.61 14.05
N GLY A 140 2.93 5.02 13.20
CA GLY A 140 3.18 5.80 11.99
C GLY A 140 3.35 7.31 12.18
N VAL A 141 3.49 7.82 13.40
CA VAL A 141 3.68 9.27 13.65
C VAL A 141 5.13 9.58 14.01
N LYS A 142 5.72 8.82 14.94
CA LYS A 142 7.08 9.03 15.46
C LYS A 142 8.04 7.94 14.97
N ALA A 143 9.20 8.36 14.49
CA ALA A 143 10.23 7.46 13.95
C ALA A 143 10.70 6.40 14.97
N GLU A 144 10.82 6.77 16.25
CA GLU A 144 11.22 5.84 17.31
C GLU A 144 10.21 4.71 17.50
N SER A 145 8.91 5.04 17.52
CA SER A 145 7.83 4.06 17.65
C SER A 145 7.76 3.13 16.43
N ALA A 146 8.02 3.66 15.24
CA ALA A 146 8.13 2.83 14.03
C ALA A 146 9.33 1.89 14.08
N ARG A 147 10.50 2.37 14.51
CA ARG A 147 11.70 1.56 14.68
C ARG A 147 11.44 0.38 15.61
N GLU A 148 10.77 0.63 16.74
CA GLU A 148 10.41 -0.41 17.70
C GLU A 148 9.55 -1.49 17.05
N VAL A 149 8.37 -1.14 16.51
CA VAL A 149 7.46 -2.15 15.93
C VAL A 149 8.09 -2.90 14.75
N VAL A 150 8.86 -2.21 13.88
CA VAL A 150 9.52 -2.85 12.74
C VAL A 150 10.58 -3.83 13.22
N SER A 151 11.41 -3.47 14.21
CA SER A 151 12.45 -4.36 14.73
C SER A 151 11.87 -5.64 15.37
N ARG A 152 10.76 -5.49 16.10
CA ARG A 152 10.03 -6.60 16.74
C ARG A 152 9.42 -7.54 15.71
N VAL A 153 8.76 -6.99 14.69
CA VAL A 153 8.21 -7.77 13.58
C VAL A 153 9.30 -8.44 12.76
N ARG A 154 10.40 -7.73 12.47
CA ARG A 154 11.53 -8.27 11.72
C ARG A 154 12.11 -9.52 12.38
N ALA A 155 12.20 -9.53 13.70
CA ALA A 155 12.68 -10.70 14.45
C ALA A 155 11.75 -11.93 14.35
N CYS A 156 10.51 -11.75 13.92
CA CYS A 156 9.48 -12.79 13.83
C CYS A 156 9.32 -13.39 12.42
N THR A 157 9.98 -12.84 11.40
CA THR A 157 9.84 -13.32 10.01
C THR A 157 11.14 -13.21 9.25
N LYS A 158 11.34 -14.05 8.22
CA LYS A 158 12.39 -13.92 7.20
C LYS A 158 11.84 -13.56 5.82
N LYS A 159 10.53 -13.40 5.68
CA LYS A 159 9.91 -12.93 4.43
C LYS A 159 10.38 -11.51 4.10
N PRO A 160 10.41 -11.12 2.81
CA PRO A 160 10.52 -9.72 2.43
C PRO A 160 9.51 -8.85 3.19
N LEU A 161 10.00 -7.90 3.98
CA LEU A 161 9.21 -7.03 4.85
C LEU A 161 9.17 -5.62 4.26
N ILE A 162 8.02 -5.24 3.72
CA ILE A 162 7.77 -3.89 3.21
C ILE A 162 7.01 -3.11 4.27
N VAL A 163 7.51 -1.97 4.73
CA VAL A 163 6.82 -1.16 5.74
C VAL A 163 6.02 -0.03 5.08
N LYS A 164 4.71 -0.01 5.33
CA LYS A 164 3.79 0.98 4.77
C LYS A 164 3.67 2.21 5.65
N LEU A 165 4.21 3.32 5.17
CA LEU A 165 4.33 4.56 5.92
C LEU A 165 3.05 5.42 5.86
N SER A 166 2.76 6.03 7.00
CA SER A 166 1.67 7.00 7.15
C SER A 166 2.10 8.36 6.61
N PRO A 167 1.20 9.10 5.94
CA PRO A 167 1.47 10.49 5.59
C PRO A 167 1.51 11.43 6.81
N ASN A 168 1.01 10.98 7.98
CA ASN A 168 0.95 11.77 9.21
C ASN A 168 2.24 11.70 10.04
N ALA A 169 3.34 11.18 9.48
CA ALA A 169 4.65 11.19 10.13
C ALA A 169 5.11 12.64 10.37
N GLU A 170 5.71 12.92 11.54
CA GLU A 170 6.28 14.24 11.85
C GLU A 170 7.35 14.63 10.81
N ASN A 171 8.19 13.67 10.45
CA ASN A 171 9.13 13.76 9.35
C ASN A 171 9.16 12.41 8.60
N ILE A 172 8.71 12.41 7.34
CA ILE A 172 8.62 11.18 6.54
C ILE A 172 9.99 10.56 6.22
N THR A 173 11.03 11.39 6.09
CA THR A 173 12.38 10.94 5.80
C THR A 173 13.01 10.26 7.00
N GLU A 174 12.89 10.86 8.20
CA GLU A 174 13.37 10.23 9.44
C GLU A 174 12.62 8.93 9.75
N MET A 175 11.30 8.91 9.51
CA MET A 175 10.48 7.71 9.62
C MET A 175 10.99 6.60 8.70
N ALA A 176 11.25 6.92 7.43
CA ALA A 176 11.74 5.95 6.45
C ALA A 176 13.11 5.37 6.83
N LEU A 177 14.06 6.23 7.22
CA LEU A 177 15.38 5.82 7.70
C LEU A 177 15.30 4.94 8.95
N ALA A 178 14.39 5.25 9.87
CA ALA A 178 14.17 4.46 11.07
C ALA A 178 13.60 3.06 10.76
N CYS A 179 12.68 2.95 9.81
CA CYS A 179 12.17 1.66 9.35
C CYS A 179 13.24 0.84 8.61
N GLU A 180 14.04 1.47 7.74
CA GLU A 180 15.17 0.81 7.07
C GLU A 180 16.19 0.27 8.08
N ALA A 181 16.63 1.11 9.03
CA ALA A 181 17.57 0.72 10.08
C ALA A 181 17.02 -0.40 11.00
N ALA A 182 15.70 -0.50 11.14
CA ALA A 182 15.03 -1.56 11.89
C ALA A 182 14.90 -2.89 11.11
N GLY A 183 15.32 -2.94 9.85
CA GLY A 183 15.35 -4.15 9.02
C GLY A 183 14.21 -4.28 8.01
N ALA A 184 13.55 -3.17 7.64
CA ALA A 184 12.67 -3.19 6.47
C ALA A 184 13.47 -3.53 5.21
N ASP A 185 12.97 -4.45 4.37
CA ASP A 185 13.58 -4.78 3.07
C ASP A 185 13.10 -3.84 1.96
N GLY A 186 12.05 -3.07 2.23
CA GLY A 186 11.45 -2.08 1.34
C GLY A 186 10.44 -1.22 2.08
N LEU A 187 10.01 -0.15 1.44
CA LEU A 187 9.00 0.77 1.98
C LEU A 187 7.85 0.93 0.99
N SER A 188 6.64 1.19 1.48
CA SER A 188 5.54 1.66 0.63
C SER A 188 4.92 2.93 1.21
N LEU A 189 4.66 3.93 0.37
CA LEU A 189 4.04 5.18 0.82
C LEU A 189 3.33 5.93 -0.31
N VAL A 190 2.23 6.63 -0.04
CA VAL A 190 1.65 6.93 1.28
C VAL A 190 0.35 6.17 1.55
N ASN A 191 0.05 5.94 2.83
CA ASN A 191 -1.32 5.65 3.25
C ASN A 191 -2.23 6.90 3.10
N THR A 192 -3.50 6.82 3.49
CA THR A 192 -4.46 7.92 3.33
C THR A 192 -4.22 9.09 4.29
N PHE A 193 -4.53 10.32 3.86
CA PHE A 193 -4.45 11.53 4.69
C PHE A 193 -5.71 11.70 5.55
N GLN A 194 -5.62 12.29 6.73
CA GLN A 194 -6.83 12.60 7.51
C GLN A 194 -7.65 13.71 6.84
N ALA A 195 -8.96 13.48 6.74
CA ALA A 195 -9.93 14.42 6.22
C ALA A 195 -11.29 14.26 6.91
N MET A 196 -12.24 15.14 6.61
CA MET A 196 -13.61 15.06 7.09
C MET A 196 -14.60 15.47 6.00
N ALA A 197 -15.85 15.05 6.16
CA ALA A 197 -16.98 15.52 5.38
C ALA A 197 -18.13 15.89 6.32
N ILE A 198 -18.89 16.93 5.97
CA ILE A 198 -20.05 17.40 6.73
C ILE A 198 -21.31 17.13 5.90
N ASP A 199 -22.27 16.43 6.50
CA ASP A 199 -23.60 16.25 5.94
C ASP A 199 -24.41 17.53 6.20
N LEU A 200 -24.76 18.27 5.15
CA LEU A 200 -25.44 19.57 5.25
C LEU A 200 -26.86 19.43 5.80
N GLU A 201 -27.56 18.35 5.45
CA GLU A 201 -28.94 18.09 5.89
C GLU A 201 -28.96 17.68 7.35
N LYS A 202 -28.02 16.81 7.76
CA LYS A 202 -27.92 16.37 9.16
C LYS A 202 -27.11 17.32 10.04
N ARG A 203 -26.42 18.31 9.46
CA ARG A 203 -25.56 19.30 10.13
C ARG A 203 -24.53 18.69 11.08
N ARG A 204 -23.91 17.59 10.65
CA ARG A 204 -22.93 16.83 11.45
C ARG A 204 -21.89 16.16 10.56
N PRO A 205 -20.76 15.69 11.12
CA PRO A 205 -19.83 14.86 10.36
C PRO A 205 -20.52 13.66 9.73
N VAL A 206 -20.17 13.36 8.47
CA VAL A 206 -20.68 12.20 7.73
C VAL A 206 -20.32 10.90 8.46
N PHE A 207 -19.08 10.82 8.95
CA PHE A 207 -18.54 9.62 9.59
C PHE A 207 -18.71 9.65 11.10
N ASN A 208 -19.03 8.49 11.69
CA ASN A 208 -19.09 8.34 13.15
C ASN A 208 -17.73 8.61 13.84
N ASN A 209 -16.61 8.34 13.15
CA ASN A 209 -15.26 8.63 13.65
C ASN A 209 -14.81 10.10 13.42
N VAL A 210 -15.69 10.98 12.94
CA VAL A 210 -15.49 12.40 12.58
C VAL A 210 -14.46 12.60 11.45
N PHE A 211 -13.25 12.09 11.63
CA PHE A 211 -12.17 12.07 10.66
C PHE A 211 -12.05 10.68 10.00
N ALA A 212 -11.61 10.68 8.74
CA ALA A 212 -11.48 9.50 7.91
C ALA A 212 -10.37 9.70 6.85
N GLY A 213 -10.04 8.66 6.09
CA GLY A 213 -8.88 8.66 5.19
C GLY A 213 -9.19 9.15 3.78
N LEU A 214 -8.63 10.29 3.37
CA LEU A 214 -8.66 10.81 2.01
C LEU A 214 -7.64 10.10 1.10
N SER A 215 -8.12 9.78 -0.10
CA SER A 215 -7.39 9.06 -1.15
C SER A 215 -7.81 9.58 -2.53
N GLY A 216 -7.21 9.04 -3.59
CA GLY A 216 -7.51 9.41 -4.98
C GLY A 216 -6.61 10.54 -5.51
N PRO A 217 -6.82 10.97 -6.77
CA PRO A 217 -5.97 11.96 -7.43
C PRO A 217 -5.73 13.26 -6.63
N ALA A 218 -6.66 13.64 -5.77
CA ALA A 218 -6.55 14.79 -4.86
C ALA A 218 -5.27 14.79 -4.00
N ILE A 219 -4.74 13.62 -3.63
CA ILE A 219 -3.54 13.51 -2.80
C ILE A 219 -2.25 13.32 -3.61
N ARG A 220 -2.34 13.16 -4.94
CA ARG A 220 -1.21 12.71 -5.78
C ARG A 220 0.01 13.63 -5.68
N PRO A 221 -0.09 14.97 -5.80
CA PRO A 221 1.09 15.83 -5.74
C PRO A 221 1.80 15.77 -4.37
N ILE A 222 1.04 15.59 -3.29
CA ILE A 222 1.58 15.48 -1.93
C ILE A 222 2.29 14.13 -1.77
N ALA A 223 1.66 13.04 -2.24
CA ALA A 223 2.22 11.70 -2.23
C ALA A 223 3.51 11.62 -3.06
N LEU A 224 3.52 12.19 -4.27
CA LEU A 224 4.69 12.21 -5.16
C LEU A 224 5.88 12.91 -4.51
N ARG A 225 5.67 14.07 -3.87
CA ARG A 225 6.71 14.76 -3.08
C ARG A 225 7.27 13.87 -1.97
N MET A 226 6.42 13.18 -1.23
CA MET A 226 6.86 12.33 -0.11
C MET A 226 7.64 11.11 -0.60
N VAL A 227 7.18 10.48 -1.70
CA VAL A 227 7.92 9.39 -2.36
C VAL A 227 9.28 9.88 -2.83
N TYR A 228 9.36 11.02 -3.50
CA TYR A 228 10.62 11.63 -3.92
C TYR A 228 11.59 11.83 -2.74
N GLN A 229 11.09 12.39 -1.62
CA GLN A 229 11.90 12.62 -0.42
C GLN A 229 12.43 11.31 0.20
N VAL A 230 11.60 10.26 0.24
CA VAL A 230 11.99 8.97 0.80
C VAL A 230 12.95 8.24 -0.12
N CYS A 231 12.69 8.19 -1.43
CA CYS A 231 13.58 7.56 -2.41
C CYS A 231 15.00 8.14 -2.41
N ARG A 232 15.17 9.41 -2.00
CA ARG A 232 16.49 10.04 -1.86
C ARG A 232 17.18 9.75 -0.53
N ALA A 233 16.41 9.37 0.48
CA ALA A 233 16.92 9.21 1.84
C ALA A 233 17.34 7.77 2.15
N VAL A 234 16.62 6.79 1.62
CA VAL A 234 16.85 5.36 1.89
C VAL A 234 17.52 4.65 0.72
N GLN A 235 18.08 3.47 0.98
CA GLN A 235 18.68 2.60 -0.03
C GLN A 235 17.77 1.43 -0.42
N VAL A 236 16.87 1.03 0.48
CA VAL A 236 15.87 -0.01 0.19
C VAL A 236 14.87 0.45 -0.88
N PRO A 237 14.34 -0.47 -1.72
CA PRO A 237 13.37 -0.12 -2.74
C PRO A 237 12.08 0.46 -2.14
N VAL A 238 11.52 1.45 -2.84
CA VAL A 238 10.29 2.15 -2.45
C VAL A 238 9.16 1.82 -3.42
N VAL A 239 8.00 1.47 -2.90
CA VAL A 239 6.75 1.32 -3.64
C VAL A 239 5.92 2.59 -3.48
N GLY A 240 5.78 3.36 -4.55
CA GLY A 240 5.06 4.63 -4.54
C GLY A 240 3.55 4.46 -4.70
N LEU A 241 2.74 5.15 -3.91
CA LEU A 241 1.29 5.13 -4.04
C LEU A 241 0.62 6.40 -3.53
N GLY A 242 -0.61 6.62 -3.99
CA GLY A 242 -1.43 7.77 -3.62
C GLY A 242 -1.86 8.56 -4.86
N GLY A 243 -3.12 8.38 -5.26
CA GLY A 243 -3.74 9.15 -6.34
C GLY A 243 -3.29 8.83 -7.76
N ILE A 244 -2.56 7.73 -7.97
CA ILE A 244 -2.21 7.21 -9.29
C ILE A 244 -3.49 6.69 -9.97
N ALA A 245 -3.83 7.28 -11.12
CA ALA A 245 -4.99 6.89 -11.93
C ALA A 245 -4.64 6.66 -13.41
N THR A 246 -3.45 7.07 -13.86
CA THR A 246 -2.99 6.91 -15.25
C THR A 246 -1.57 6.35 -15.33
N ALA A 247 -1.16 5.92 -16.52
CA ALA A 247 0.23 5.52 -16.77
C ALA A 247 1.22 6.68 -16.59
N GLY A 248 0.84 7.91 -16.98
CA GLY A 248 1.65 9.10 -16.74
C GLY A 248 1.88 9.32 -15.24
N ASP A 249 0.83 9.22 -14.43
CA ASP A 249 0.95 9.30 -12.97
C ASP A 249 1.91 8.24 -12.43
N ALA A 250 1.82 6.99 -12.87
CA ALA A 250 2.72 5.93 -12.43
C ALA A 250 4.18 6.20 -12.82
N LEU A 251 4.41 6.70 -14.04
CA LEU A 251 5.73 7.08 -14.53
C LEU A 251 6.33 8.24 -13.72
N GLU A 252 5.53 9.23 -13.29
CA GLU A 252 6.00 10.29 -12.38
C GLU A 252 6.61 9.71 -11.09
N PHE A 253 5.94 8.73 -10.47
CA PHE A 253 6.44 8.09 -9.24
C PHE A 253 7.71 7.27 -9.51
N ILE A 254 7.80 6.58 -10.64
CA ILE A 254 9.01 5.83 -11.03
C ILE A 254 10.17 6.80 -11.29
N MET A 255 9.95 7.88 -12.02
CA MET A 255 10.96 8.93 -12.27
C MET A 255 11.38 9.65 -10.99
N ALA A 256 10.51 9.74 -9.99
CA ALA A 256 10.85 10.22 -8.65
C ALA A 256 11.73 9.23 -7.84
N GLY A 257 11.80 7.97 -8.26
CA GLY A 257 12.68 6.94 -7.69
C GLY A 257 11.99 5.64 -7.27
N ALA A 258 10.66 5.56 -7.35
CA ALA A 258 9.94 4.36 -6.93
C ALA A 258 10.33 3.14 -7.79
N ALA A 259 10.53 1.99 -7.14
CA ALA A 259 10.82 0.72 -7.80
C ALA A 259 9.56 0.04 -8.37
N ALA A 260 8.42 0.30 -7.76
CA ALA A 260 7.09 -0.16 -8.15
C ALA A 260 6.04 0.86 -7.69
N VAL A 261 4.80 0.70 -8.12
CA VAL A 261 3.68 1.56 -7.70
C VAL A 261 2.48 0.76 -7.22
N GLN A 262 1.70 1.30 -6.27
CA GLN A 262 0.36 0.77 -5.95
C GLN A 262 -0.77 1.67 -6.45
N VAL A 263 -1.79 1.04 -7.03
CA VAL A 263 -3.00 1.70 -7.54
C VAL A 263 -4.19 1.31 -6.68
N GLY A 264 -4.82 2.33 -6.07
CA GLY A 264 -5.89 2.15 -5.09
C GLY A 264 -7.25 2.60 -5.62
N THR A 265 -7.65 3.81 -5.23
CA THR A 265 -8.96 4.44 -5.49
C THR A 265 -9.39 4.39 -6.95
N ALA A 266 -8.46 4.46 -7.90
CA ALA A 266 -8.77 4.39 -9.32
C ALA A 266 -9.52 3.09 -9.72
N ASN A 267 -9.30 1.98 -9.01
CA ASN A 267 -9.99 0.72 -9.27
C ASN A 267 -11.51 0.79 -9.02
N PHE A 268 -11.97 1.70 -8.16
CA PHE A 268 -13.40 1.88 -7.91
C PHE A 268 -14.11 2.60 -9.06
N SER A 269 -13.43 3.55 -9.70
CA SER A 269 -13.97 4.25 -10.88
C SER A 269 -13.81 3.44 -12.16
N ASP A 270 -12.73 2.67 -12.26
CA ASP A 270 -12.43 1.79 -13.39
C ASP A 270 -11.82 0.48 -12.90
N PRO A 271 -12.58 -0.63 -12.89
CA PRO A 271 -12.08 -1.92 -12.44
C PRO A 271 -10.85 -2.43 -13.19
N ARG A 272 -10.57 -1.91 -14.38
CA ARG A 272 -9.39 -2.26 -15.20
C ARG A 272 -8.26 -1.23 -15.09
N ALA A 273 -8.31 -0.31 -14.12
CA ALA A 273 -7.30 0.75 -13.95
C ALA A 273 -5.88 0.18 -13.87
N CYS A 274 -5.62 -0.81 -13.01
CA CYS A 274 -4.31 -1.46 -12.91
C CYS A 274 -3.81 -2.00 -14.26
N GLU A 275 -4.67 -2.71 -15.01
CA GLU A 275 -4.35 -3.26 -16.33
C GLU A 275 -4.02 -2.13 -17.33
N LYS A 276 -4.87 -1.11 -17.43
CA LYS A 276 -4.67 0.03 -18.35
C LYS A 276 -3.41 0.81 -18.02
N ILE A 277 -3.07 0.96 -16.74
CA ILE A 277 -1.84 1.61 -16.29
C ILE A 277 -0.63 0.78 -16.71
N THR A 278 -0.63 -0.55 -16.51
CA THR A 278 0.44 -1.43 -17.00
C THR A 278 0.63 -1.29 -18.52
N ASP A 279 -0.45 -1.38 -19.30
CA ASP A 279 -0.40 -1.28 -20.75
C ASP A 279 0.11 0.10 -21.21
N GLY A 280 -0.34 1.17 -20.54
CA GLY A 280 0.09 2.53 -20.83
C GLY A 280 1.57 2.78 -20.50
N ILE A 281 2.10 2.17 -19.43
CA ILE A 281 3.55 2.21 -19.12
C ILE A 281 4.33 1.54 -20.26
N ALA A 282 3.92 0.33 -20.67
CA ALA A 282 4.58 -0.39 -21.75
C ALA A 282 4.56 0.39 -23.07
N ALA A 283 3.42 0.98 -23.43
CA ALA A 283 3.28 1.81 -24.64
C ALA A 283 4.14 3.08 -24.59
N TRP A 284 4.22 3.74 -23.43
CA TRP A 284 5.10 4.90 -23.25
C TRP A 284 6.57 4.50 -23.41
N MET A 285 7.00 3.40 -22.78
CA MET A 285 8.38 2.91 -22.89
C MET A 285 8.75 2.60 -24.35
N GLN A 286 7.87 1.92 -25.09
CA GLN A 286 8.09 1.59 -26.51
C GLN A 286 8.23 2.84 -27.37
N SER A 287 7.33 3.81 -27.21
CA SER A 287 7.34 5.06 -27.99
C SER A 287 8.53 5.97 -27.69
N HIS A 288 9.14 5.84 -26.52
CA HIS A 288 10.30 6.65 -26.10
C HIS A 288 11.63 5.88 -26.14
N GLY A 289 11.62 4.62 -26.63
CA GLY A 289 12.83 3.79 -26.74
C GLY A 289 13.42 3.34 -25.40
N VAL A 290 12.67 3.41 -24.31
CA VAL A 290 13.09 2.99 -22.96
C VAL A 290 12.99 1.47 -22.87
N ARG A 291 14.11 0.78 -22.60
CA ARG A 291 14.17 -0.70 -22.65
C ARG A 291 14.01 -1.34 -21.28
N SER A 292 14.13 -0.56 -20.22
CA SER A 292 13.87 -0.97 -18.84
C SER A 292 13.43 0.24 -18.02
N LEU A 293 12.54 0.03 -17.05
CA LEU A 293 12.17 1.07 -16.09
C LEU A 293 13.36 1.56 -15.25
N ALA A 294 14.43 0.75 -15.15
CA ALA A 294 15.67 1.17 -14.51
C ALA A 294 16.35 2.37 -15.20
N GLU A 295 16.14 2.57 -16.51
CA GLU A 295 16.73 3.70 -17.26
C GLU A 295 16.15 5.06 -16.84
N ILE A 296 14.89 5.07 -16.39
CA ILE A 296 14.17 6.29 -16.01
C ILE A 296 13.97 6.42 -14.50
N ARG A 297 14.16 5.34 -13.73
CA ARG A 297 13.91 5.37 -12.29
C ARG A 297 14.85 6.36 -11.61
N GLY A 298 14.27 7.34 -10.91
CA GLY A 298 15.02 8.38 -10.21
C GLY A 298 15.62 9.47 -11.12
N CYS A 299 15.34 9.48 -12.43
CA CYS A 299 15.92 10.46 -13.35
C CYS A 299 15.49 11.91 -13.08
N ALA A 300 14.40 12.12 -12.32
CA ALA A 300 13.93 13.44 -11.92
C ALA A 300 14.58 13.96 -10.62
N GLN A 301 15.45 13.17 -9.98
CA GLN A 301 16.12 13.58 -8.75
C GLN A 301 17.23 14.60 -9.04
N VAL A 302 17.17 15.74 -8.34
CA VAL A 302 18.13 16.86 -8.39
C VAL A 302 18.79 17.10 -7.04
#